data_AF-A0A2N1SF89-F1
#
_entry.id   AF-A0A2N1SF89-F1
#
_cell.length_a   1.000
_cell.length_b   1.000
_cell.length_c   1.000
_cell.angle_alpha   90.00
_cell.angle_beta   90.00
_cell.angle_gamma   90.00
#
_symmetry.space_group_name_H-M   'P 1'
#
loop_
_entity.id
_entity.type
_entity.pdbx_description
1 polymer ?
#
loop_
_entity_poly.entity_id
_entity_poly.type
_entity_poly.pdbx_seq_one_letter_code
_entity_poly.pdbx_strand_id
1 'polypeptide(L)'
;MIAPMKRVFVLLAPRDKREGLRELRRLGVLHLEPMSGVGGEYEELVAARDSVREALGLLSEFKAEPSTDDMSAREGIELAAAIRGFDADAKSAYADTLVIVREMERIRSWGDFDPALASSLAEKGVPLRFAEIPIKKIPSIPEALDYVLLGQAKGQARLAFLAGPGVELPLDCVEFRTPEKSLSTLEAESEHARSRSETAREAIAAKAPLAGVLGRALAKIEREEAFEAARSGMASGEGVAWFSAWVPAKDEKRLSDAAAKAGWGLLLDDPLDEEQPPTKIENNAIVRMIQPVFDFLGTVPNYREYDISALFLIFFTIFFAMIFGDGGYGSIMFVAGLALAVKAKASGKPVPDFIRLLLVMSGTTVIWGALTMSWFGMPVEKIPSVLQSLSVDWISNANPESGDNVKVLCFMLGLVQLSIAHIKNIAKEFPSPKFLGQLGQLAMVDGMFFLVLNLVISATKYPLPMWALYTVGVGFVLNFMFAGYEGGKNFFAALGKSVLASAANIVSVFLGVVNIFADIVSYIRLWAVGLAGLAISQTVNNMAGPMFGKAIMFVAGVSLLVFGHGLNIIMSVLSVIVHGVRLNVLEFSSHLGMEWSGYKYEPFRDTVQIERAEMERSLS
;
A
#
# COMPACT_ATOMS: atom_id res chain seq x y z
N MET A 1 -17.53 -8.66 -15.42
CA MET A 1 -18.73 -8.99 -14.60
C MET A 1 -18.29 -9.97 -13.51
N ILE A 2 -18.87 -9.88 -12.32
CA ILE A 2 -18.63 -10.88 -11.26
C ILE A 2 -19.24 -12.22 -11.70
N ALA A 3 -18.44 -13.29 -11.70
CA ALA A 3 -18.89 -14.61 -12.08
C ALA A 3 -19.73 -15.22 -10.94
N PRO A 4 -20.89 -15.85 -11.25
CA PRO A 4 -21.70 -16.50 -10.22
C PRO A 4 -20.94 -17.64 -9.57
N MET A 5 -21.04 -17.75 -8.24
CA MET A 5 -20.39 -18.74 -7.41
C MET A 5 -21.41 -19.71 -6.82
N LYS A 6 -21.00 -20.95 -6.61
CA LYS A 6 -21.75 -21.99 -5.90
C LYS A 6 -20.98 -22.45 -4.67
N ARG A 7 -21.71 -22.75 -3.60
CA ARG A 7 -21.17 -23.41 -2.42
C ARG A 7 -21.08 -24.90 -2.70
N VAL A 8 -19.94 -25.50 -2.36
CA VAL A 8 -19.68 -26.92 -2.55
C VAL A 8 -19.28 -27.57 -1.24
N PHE A 9 -19.93 -28.67 -0.89
CA PHE A 9 -19.41 -29.60 0.10
C PHE A 9 -18.87 -30.83 -0.62
N VAL A 10 -17.57 -31.10 -0.44
CA VAL A 10 -16.92 -32.26 -1.02
C VAL A 10 -16.80 -33.33 0.05
N LEU A 11 -17.30 -34.53 -0.24
CA LEU A 11 -17.27 -35.69 0.63
C LEU A 11 -16.28 -36.73 0.08
N LEU A 12 -15.33 -37.12 0.91
CA LEU A 12 -14.24 -38.05 0.61
C LEU A 12 -14.23 -39.18 1.64
N ALA A 13 -13.71 -40.36 1.28
CA ALA A 13 -13.40 -41.36 2.29
C ALA A 13 -12.18 -40.89 3.12
N PRO A 14 -12.13 -41.14 4.44
CA PRO A 14 -11.02 -40.72 5.30
C PRO A 14 -9.63 -41.21 4.84
N ARG A 15 -9.58 -42.40 4.23
CA ARG A 15 -8.36 -42.97 3.62
C ARG A 15 -7.87 -42.21 2.38
N ASP A 16 -8.78 -41.56 1.67
CA ASP A 16 -8.52 -40.92 0.39
C ASP A 16 -8.32 -39.41 0.53
N LYS A 17 -8.30 -38.86 1.75
CA LYS A 17 -8.10 -37.41 2.03
C LYS A 17 -6.93 -36.82 1.23
N ARG A 18 -5.77 -37.50 1.24
CA ARG A 18 -4.54 -37.01 0.59
C ARG A 18 -4.60 -37.08 -0.93
N GLU A 19 -5.13 -38.17 -1.47
CA GLU A 19 -5.24 -38.37 -2.93
C GLU A 19 -6.34 -37.50 -3.52
N GLY A 20 -7.50 -37.43 -2.89
CA GLY A 20 -8.60 -36.56 -3.26
C GLY A 20 -8.19 -35.09 -3.30
N LEU A 21 -7.50 -34.60 -2.25
CA LEU A 21 -6.96 -33.23 -2.27
C LEU A 21 -5.97 -32.98 -3.41
N ARG A 22 -5.10 -33.94 -3.75
CA ARG A 22 -4.17 -33.78 -4.88
C ARG A 22 -4.91 -33.68 -6.21
N GLU A 23 -5.93 -34.49 -6.43
CA GLU A 23 -6.72 -34.43 -7.65
C GLU A 23 -7.54 -33.14 -7.75
N LEU A 24 -8.13 -32.69 -6.64
CA LEU A 24 -8.82 -31.39 -6.56
C LEU A 24 -7.86 -30.21 -6.80
N ARG A 25 -6.64 -30.31 -6.28
CA ARG A 25 -5.57 -29.32 -6.52
C ARG A 25 -5.13 -29.27 -7.98
N ARG A 26 -5.07 -30.42 -8.65
CA ARG A 26 -4.82 -30.52 -10.10
C ARG A 26 -5.98 -29.95 -10.90
N LEU A 27 -7.21 -30.15 -10.44
CA LEU A 27 -8.41 -29.62 -11.09
C LEU A 27 -8.44 -28.09 -11.01
N GLY A 28 -8.14 -27.54 -9.83
CA GLY A 28 -7.91 -26.12 -9.66
C GLY A 28 -9.16 -25.25 -9.74
N VAL A 29 -10.32 -25.75 -9.36
CA VAL A 29 -11.59 -24.99 -9.50
C VAL A 29 -12.20 -24.61 -8.16
N LEU A 30 -11.67 -25.13 -7.06
CA LEU A 30 -12.20 -24.88 -5.72
C LEU A 30 -11.41 -23.79 -5.02
N HIS A 31 -12.08 -22.81 -4.44
CA HIS A 31 -11.51 -21.95 -3.40
C HIS A 31 -11.90 -22.53 -2.05
N LEU A 32 -10.92 -23.01 -1.28
CA LEU A 32 -11.19 -23.65 0.01
C LEU A 32 -11.56 -22.60 1.06
N GLU A 33 -12.55 -22.89 1.89
CA GLU A 33 -12.76 -22.07 3.09
C GLU A 33 -11.58 -22.27 4.07
N PRO A 34 -11.23 -21.26 4.87
CA PRO A 34 -10.14 -21.37 5.83
C PRO A 34 -10.37 -22.54 6.80
N MET A 35 -9.43 -23.47 6.84
CA MET A 35 -9.42 -24.60 7.77
C MET A 35 -8.22 -24.48 8.69
N SER A 36 -8.42 -24.78 9.98
CA SER A 36 -7.31 -24.86 10.92
C SER A 36 -6.63 -26.23 10.80
N GLY A 37 -5.37 -26.23 10.37
CA GLY A 37 -4.55 -27.44 10.38
C GLY A 37 -4.25 -27.91 11.79
N VAL A 38 -4.03 -29.22 11.96
CA VAL A 38 -3.72 -29.85 13.24
C VAL A 38 -2.61 -30.89 13.06
N GLY A 39 -1.64 -30.91 13.98
CA GLY A 39 -0.57 -31.91 14.02
C GLY A 39 0.82 -31.36 13.70
N GLY A 40 1.85 -32.18 13.94
CA GLY A 40 3.25 -31.77 13.85
C GLY A 40 3.68 -31.30 12.46
N GLU A 41 3.23 -31.96 11.39
CA GLU A 41 3.56 -31.54 10.01
C GLU A 41 3.05 -30.13 9.68
N TYR A 42 1.85 -29.76 10.19
CA TYR A 42 1.30 -28.42 10.01
C TYR A 42 2.07 -27.38 10.83
N GLU A 43 2.37 -27.68 12.10
CA GLU A 43 3.15 -26.78 12.96
C GLU A 43 4.56 -26.53 12.42
N GLU A 44 5.22 -27.55 11.86
CA GLU A 44 6.51 -27.41 11.18
C GLU A 44 6.43 -26.48 9.96
N LEU A 45 5.38 -26.59 9.15
CA LEU A 45 5.17 -25.72 7.98
C LEU A 45 4.86 -24.28 8.39
N VAL A 46 4.07 -24.07 9.45
CA VAL A 46 3.80 -22.74 10.02
C VAL A 46 5.10 -22.11 10.52
N ALA A 47 5.91 -22.85 11.28
CA ALA A 47 7.21 -22.38 11.75
C ALA A 47 8.18 -22.06 10.60
N ALA A 48 8.19 -22.90 9.56
CA ALA A 48 8.99 -22.67 8.36
C ALA A 48 8.55 -21.40 7.61
N ARG A 49 7.25 -21.18 7.43
CA ARG A 49 6.69 -19.98 6.81
C ARG A 49 7.10 -18.73 7.59
N ASP A 50 6.92 -18.74 8.91
CA ASP A 50 7.21 -17.58 9.75
C ASP A 50 8.70 -17.27 9.76
N SER A 51 9.56 -18.29 9.82
CA SER A 51 11.01 -18.15 9.70
C SER A 51 11.43 -17.50 8.36
N VAL A 52 10.85 -17.96 7.24
CA VAL A 52 11.15 -17.42 5.91
C VAL A 52 10.61 -15.99 5.76
N ARG A 53 9.43 -15.70 6.31
CA ARG A 53 8.83 -14.35 6.27
C ARG A 53 9.64 -13.34 7.08
N GLU A 54 10.12 -13.72 8.27
CA GLU A 54 11.04 -12.90 9.06
C GLU A 54 12.34 -12.62 8.29
N ALA A 55 12.94 -13.65 7.68
CA ALA A 55 14.16 -13.49 6.89
C ALA A 55 13.97 -12.54 5.69
N LEU A 56 12.82 -12.62 5.00
CA LEU A 56 12.48 -11.67 3.94
C LEU A 56 12.34 -10.23 4.45
N GLY A 57 11.75 -10.06 5.63
CA GLY A 57 11.68 -8.76 6.31
C GLY A 57 13.08 -8.16 6.55
N LEU A 58 14.02 -8.97 7.03
CA LEU A 58 15.42 -8.55 7.24
C LEU A 58 16.13 -8.18 5.94
N LEU A 59 15.89 -8.92 4.85
CA LEU A 59 16.49 -8.61 3.55
C LEU A 59 15.91 -7.33 2.92
N SER A 60 14.67 -6.97 3.26
CA SER A 60 14.01 -5.77 2.71
C SER A 60 14.68 -4.44 3.11
N GLU A 61 15.51 -4.45 4.16
CA GLU A 61 16.33 -3.30 4.55
C GLU A 61 17.45 -2.98 3.55
N PHE A 62 17.81 -3.93 2.69
CA PHE A 62 18.96 -3.83 1.79
C PHE A 62 18.51 -3.77 0.33
N LYS A 63 19.00 -2.77 -0.41
CA LYS A 63 18.75 -2.66 -1.86
C LYS A 63 19.74 -3.54 -2.63
N ALA A 64 19.22 -4.49 -3.41
CA ALA A 64 20.03 -5.35 -4.26
C ALA A 64 19.28 -5.72 -5.55
N GLU A 65 20.02 -5.97 -6.63
CA GLU A 65 19.43 -6.51 -7.86
C GLU A 65 18.98 -7.97 -7.64
N PRO A 66 17.76 -8.33 -8.06
CA PRO A 66 17.19 -9.65 -7.77
C PRO A 66 17.85 -10.77 -8.58
N SER A 67 18.20 -11.87 -7.91
CA SER A 67 18.65 -13.11 -8.57
C SER A 67 17.48 -13.83 -9.27
N THR A 68 17.81 -14.50 -10.37
CA THR A 68 16.89 -15.30 -11.18
C THR A 68 16.92 -16.80 -10.85
N ASP A 69 17.77 -17.23 -9.92
CA ASP A 69 17.93 -18.65 -9.56
C ASP A 69 16.66 -19.24 -8.95
N ASP A 70 16.36 -20.52 -9.20
CA ASP A 70 15.28 -21.23 -8.50
C ASP A 70 15.84 -21.96 -7.28
N MET A 71 15.01 -22.09 -6.25
CA MET A 71 15.36 -22.71 -4.98
C MET A 71 14.22 -23.57 -4.49
N SER A 72 14.54 -24.72 -3.92
CA SER A 72 13.57 -25.60 -3.27
C SER A 72 13.04 -25.00 -1.97
N ALA A 73 11.89 -25.49 -1.49
CA ALA A 73 11.35 -25.06 -0.19
C ALA A 73 12.33 -25.33 0.95
N ARG A 74 13.02 -26.48 0.91
CA ARG A 74 14.02 -26.87 1.92
C ARG A 74 15.23 -25.94 1.96
N GLU A 75 15.82 -25.65 0.81
CA GLU A 75 16.94 -24.69 0.71
C GLU A 75 16.51 -23.29 1.17
N GLY A 76 15.27 -22.90 0.90
CA GLY A 76 14.70 -21.64 1.39
C GLY A 76 14.61 -21.58 2.91
N ILE A 77 14.20 -22.67 3.56
CA ILE A 77 14.15 -22.77 5.03
C ILE A 77 15.56 -22.70 5.63
N GLU A 78 16.52 -23.41 5.05
CA GLU A 78 17.92 -23.39 5.50
C GLU A 78 18.54 -21.99 5.35
N LEU A 79 18.27 -21.32 4.23
CA LEU A 79 18.69 -19.94 3.99
C LEU A 79 18.06 -18.96 5.00
N ALA A 80 16.77 -19.10 5.27
CA ALA A 80 16.08 -18.27 6.25
C ALA A 80 16.63 -18.46 7.67
N ALA A 81 16.92 -19.72 8.06
CA ALA A 81 17.56 -20.02 9.33
C ALA A 81 18.97 -19.39 9.43
N ALA A 82 19.75 -19.43 8.35
CA ALA A 82 21.06 -18.78 8.30
C ALA A 82 20.96 -17.25 8.46
N ILE A 83 20.02 -16.60 7.76
CA ILE A 83 19.80 -15.15 7.86
C ILE A 83 19.40 -14.75 9.29
N ARG A 84 18.48 -15.50 9.91
CA ARG A 84 18.07 -15.25 11.30
C ARG A 84 19.21 -15.49 12.29
N GLY A 85 20.09 -16.45 12.01
CA GLY A 85 21.32 -16.66 12.76
C GLY A 85 22.24 -15.43 12.73
N PHE A 86 22.49 -14.87 11.54
CA PHE A 86 23.28 -13.65 11.40
C PHE A 86 22.64 -12.43 12.10
N ASP A 87 21.31 -12.29 12.03
CA ASP A 87 20.61 -11.20 12.72
C ASP A 87 20.70 -11.35 14.26
N ALA A 88 20.55 -12.57 14.78
CA ALA A 88 20.73 -12.86 16.20
C ALA A 88 22.17 -12.55 16.65
N ASP A 89 23.17 -12.94 15.86
CA ASP A 89 24.58 -12.65 16.12
C ASP A 89 24.86 -11.13 16.10
N ALA A 90 24.29 -10.42 15.13
CA ALA A 90 24.43 -8.97 15.02
C ALA A 90 23.84 -8.24 16.24
N LYS A 91 22.66 -8.66 16.70
CA LYS A 91 21.97 -8.13 17.89
C LYS A 91 22.72 -8.45 19.18
N SER A 92 23.20 -9.68 19.33
CA SER A 92 24.01 -10.07 20.49
C SER A 92 25.29 -9.26 20.57
N ALA A 93 26.02 -9.13 19.46
CA ALA A 93 27.26 -8.36 19.40
C ALA A 93 27.02 -6.86 19.70
N TYR A 94 25.91 -6.30 19.22
CA TYR A 94 25.52 -4.93 19.54
C TYR A 94 25.18 -4.74 21.04
N ALA A 95 24.49 -5.71 21.64
CA ALA A 95 24.19 -5.70 23.08
C ALA A 95 25.49 -5.78 23.91
N ASP A 96 26.44 -6.63 23.52
CA ASP A 96 27.77 -6.72 24.14
C ASP A 96 28.49 -5.36 24.07
N THR A 97 28.50 -4.71 22.90
CA THR A 97 29.07 -3.36 22.75
C THR A 97 28.43 -2.36 23.70
N LEU A 98 27.10 -2.37 23.88
CA LEU A 98 26.41 -1.44 24.77
C LEU A 98 26.85 -1.63 26.24
N VAL A 99 27.01 -2.89 26.68
CA VAL A 99 27.49 -3.21 28.03
C VAL A 99 28.92 -2.71 28.21
N ILE A 100 29.80 -2.97 27.24
CA ILE A 100 31.22 -2.57 27.30
C ILE A 100 31.33 -1.04 27.30
N VAL A 101 30.60 -0.34 26.42
CA VAL A 101 30.62 1.13 26.33
C VAL A 101 30.17 1.77 27.65
N ARG A 102 29.15 1.21 28.31
CA ARG A 102 28.69 1.70 29.61
C ARG A 102 29.78 1.59 30.67
N GLU A 103 30.54 0.49 30.66
CA GLU A 103 31.66 0.29 31.58
C GLU A 103 32.85 1.19 31.23
N MET A 104 33.13 1.39 29.94
CA MET A 104 34.11 2.37 29.48
C MET A 104 33.78 3.77 29.96
N GLU A 105 32.53 4.23 29.85
CA GLU A 105 32.11 5.55 30.34
C GLU A 105 32.33 5.73 31.84
N ARG A 106 32.11 4.68 32.64
CA ARG A 106 32.37 4.66 34.09
C ARG A 106 33.85 4.87 34.41
N ILE A 107 34.75 4.25 33.62
CA ILE A 107 36.20 4.24 33.86
C ILE A 107 36.91 5.40 33.13
N ARG A 108 36.32 5.93 32.06
CA ARG A 108 36.93 6.94 31.15
C ARG A 108 37.52 8.12 31.89
N SER A 109 36.87 8.52 32.97
CA SER A 109 37.34 9.63 33.79
C SER A 109 38.71 9.30 34.40
N TRP A 110 38.93 8.09 34.89
CA TRP A 110 40.15 7.61 35.56
C TRP A 110 41.33 7.33 34.63
N GLY A 111 41.09 7.22 33.31
CA GLY A 111 42.13 6.93 32.32
C GLY A 111 42.44 5.44 32.19
N ASP A 112 43.45 5.11 31.39
CA ASP A 112 43.87 3.72 31.20
C ASP A 112 44.88 3.31 32.27
N PHE A 113 44.56 2.25 33.01
CA PHE A 113 45.45 1.64 34.00
C PHE A 113 45.21 0.13 34.04
N ASP A 114 46.24 -0.63 34.39
CA ASP A 114 46.17 -2.10 34.51
C ASP A 114 45.67 -2.51 35.91
N PRO A 115 44.46 -3.10 36.02
CA PRO A 115 43.94 -3.56 37.31
C PRO A 115 44.79 -4.66 37.95
N ALA A 116 45.48 -5.47 37.15
CA ALA A 116 46.35 -6.55 37.65
C ALA A 116 47.54 -6.00 38.46
N LEU A 117 48.01 -4.80 38.12
CA LEU A 117 49.08 -4.14 38.84
C LEU A 117 48.63 -3.76 40.27
N ALA A 118 47.40 -3.25 40.42
CA ALA A 118 46.82 -2.93 41.72
C ALA A 118 46.64 -4.18 42.59
N SER A 119 46.18 -5.30 42.01
CA SER A 119 46.10 -6.58 42.71
C SER A 119 47.48 -7.13 43.11
N SER A 120 48.48 -7.03 42.23
CA SER A 120 49.85 -7.50 42.53
C SER A 120 50.55 -6.68 43.63
N LEU A 121 50.23 -5.39 43.74
CA LEU A 121 50.72 -4.52 44.81
C LEU A 121 50.06 -4.89 46.15
N ALA A 122 48.76 -5.20 46.14
CA ALA A 122 48.06 -5.70 47.32
C ALA A 122 48.68 -7.02 47.82
N GLU A 123 49.01 -7.96 46.92
CA GLU A 123 49.69 -9.22 47.26
C GLU A 123 51.10 -9.01 47.85
N LYS A 124 51.81 -7.96 47.42
CA LYS A 124 53.13 -7.58 47.94
C LYS A 124 53.08 -6.72 49.20
N GLY A 125 51.90 -6.56 49.81
CA GLY A 125 51.70 -5.86 51.08
C GLY A 125 51.38 -4.37 50.97
N VAL A 126 51.03 -3.88 49.78
CA VAL A 126 50.66 -2.47 49.52
C VAL A 126 49.22 -2.41 48.98
N PRO A 127 48.19 -2.48 49.85
CA PRO A 127 46.80 -2.38 49.40
C PRO A 127 46.47 -0.93 48.99
N LEU A 128 46.01 -0.77 47.75
CA LEU A 128 45.64 0.53 47.17
C LEU A 128 44.12 0.63 47.05
N ARG A 129 43.54 1.70 47.60
CA ARG A 129 42.12 2.05 47.41
C ARG A 129 41.99 3.37 46.65
N PHE A 130 41.20 3.36 45.60
CA PHE A 130 41.03 4.52 44.71
C PHE A 130 39.76 5.29 45.10
N ALA A 131 39.85 6.60 45.28
CA ALA A 131 38.67 7.42 45.55
C ALA A 131 38.76 8.84 44.96
N GLU A 132 37.60 9.43 44.70
CA GLU A 132 37.44 10.84 44.32
C GLU A 132 37.04 11.68 45.54
N ILE A 133 37.67 12.85 45.71
CA ILE A 133 37.38 13.84 46.74
C ILE A 133 37.34 15.26 46.15
N PRO A 134 36.45 16.17 46.59
CA PRO A 134 36.50 17.57 46.18
C PRO A 134 37.84 18.23 46.52
N ILE A 135 38.43 19.01 45.60
CA ILE A 135 39.77 19.62 45.79
C ILE A 135 39.86 20.45 47.09
N LYS A 136 38.76 21.11 47.46
CA LYS A 136 38.68 21.93 48.68
C LYS A 136 38.77 21.13 49.99
N LYS A 137 38.59 19.80 49.93
CA LYS A 137 38.58 18.88 51.07
C LYS A 137 39.83 17.99 51.14
N ILE A 138 40.82 18.20 50.27
CA ILE A 138 42.13 17.52 50.39
C ILE A 138 42.80 17.81 51.75
N PRO A 139 42.76 19.04 52.31
CA PRO A 139 43.37 19.31 53.61
C PRO A 139 42.69 18.62 54.80
N SER A 140 41.49 18.05 54.64
CA SER A 140 40.78 17.33 55.69
C SER A 140 41.08 15.84 55.74
N ILE A 141 42.02 15.35 54.92
CA ILE A 141 42.50 13.97 54.96
C ILE A 141 43.40 13.81 56.21
N PRO A 142 43.16 12.80 57.08
CA PRO A 142 44.00 12.56 58.25
C PRO A 142 45.47 12.35 57.89
N GLU A 143 46.41 12.95 58.64
CA GLU A 143 47.86 12.78 58.42
C GLU A 143 48.34 11.32 58.54
N ALA A 144 47.55 10.45 59.16
CA ALA A 144 47.83 9.02 59.30
C ALA A 144 47.54 8.19 58.03
N LEU A 145 46.92 8.78 56.99
CA LEU A 145 46.60 8.12 55.72
C LEU A 145 47.54 8.63 54.63
N ASP A 146 48.50 7.80 54.24
CA ASP A 146 49.34 8.07 53.08
C ASP A 146 48.52 7.96 51.79
N TYR A 147 48.61 8.99 50.94
CA TYR A 147 47.90 9.05 49.67
C TYR A 147 48.79 9.55 48.54
N VAL A 148 48.48 9.08 47.32
CA VAL A 148 49.12 9.54 46.08
C VAL A 148 48.08 10.29 45.25
N LEU A 149 48.40 11.53 44.85
CA LEU A 149 47.56 12.32 43.95
C LEU A 149 47.74 11.82 42.51
N LEU A 150 46.69 11.23 41.94
CA LEU A 150 46.70 10.69 40.57
C LEU A 150 46.32 11.73 39.52
N GLY A 151 45.48 12.70 39.88
CA GLY A 151 45.08 13.78 38.97
C GLY A 151 43.95 14.65 39.52
N GLN A 152 43.70 15.79 38.85
CA GLN A 152 42.62 16.73 39.18
C GLN A 152 41.77 17.01 37.94
N ALA A 153 40.45 16.85 38.04
CA ALA A 153 39.52 17.10 36.95
C ALA A 153 38.18 17.64 37.48
N LYS A 154 37.64 18.68 36.82
CA LYS A 154 36.30 19.26 37.10
C LYS A 154 36.01 19.56 38.59
N GLY A 155 37.02 20.01 39.36
CA GLY A 155 36.85 20.36 40.78
C GLY A 155 36.96 19.18 41.77
N GLN A 156 37.23 17.97 41.27
CA GLN A 156 37.50 16.75 42.04
C GLN A 156 38.99 16.37 41.89
N ALA A 157 39.58 15.83 42.95
CA ALA A 157 40.90 15.23 42.98
C ALA A 157 40.77 13.70 43.12
N ARG A 158 41.57 12.97 42.36
CA ARG A 158 41.66 11.51 42.40
C ARG A 158 42.86 11.08 43.20
N LEU A 159 42.61 10.23 44.19
CA LEU A 159 43.62 9.80 45.15
C LEU A 159 43.68 8.27 45.17
N ALA A 160 44.90 7.74 45.29
CA ALA A 160 45.16 6.36 45.69
C ALA A 160 45.62 6.37 47.16
N PHE A 161 44.83 5.78 48.05
CA PHE A 161 45.15 5.63 49.46
C PHE A 161 45.89 4.31 49.69
N LEU A 162 46.98 4.34 50.46
CA LEU A 162 47.65 3.14 50.99
C LEU A 162 46.88 2.64 52.22
N ALA A 163 45.77 1.95 51.98
CA ALA A 163 44.84 1.54 53.03
C ALA A 163 44.36 0.11 52.82
N GLY A 164 44.53 -0.73 53.85
CA GLY A 164 43.98 -2.09 53.87
C GLY A 164 42.45 -2.12 54.05
N PRO A 165 41.80 -3.29 53.90
CA PRO A 165 40.34 -3.43 53.97
C PRO A 165 39.70 -2.99 55.30
N GLY A 166 40.50 -2.96 56.39
CA GLY A 166 40.05 -2.58 57.73
C GLY A 166 40.22 -1.10 58.08
N VAL A 167 40.72 -0.25 57.17
CA VAL A 167 40.89 1.18 57.38
C VAL A 167 39.73 1.93 56.74
N GLU A 168 38.98 2.69 57.53
CA GLU A 168 37.86 3.50 57.04
C GLU A 168 38.36 4.73 56.28
N LEU A 169 37.85 4.92 55.06
CA LEU A 169 38.10 6.13 54.28
C LEU A 169 37.18 7.27 54.78
N PRO A 170 37.61 8.54 54.66
CA PRO A 170 36.77 9.68 55.06
C PRO A 170 35.41 9.69 54.35
N LEU A 171 34.34 10.07 55.07
CA LEU A 171 32.93 10.14 54.58
C LEU A 171 32.74 10.96 53.29
N ASP A 172 33.67 11.87 53.00
CA ASP A 172 33.64 12.76 51.82
C ASP A 172 34.29 12.14 50.57
N CYS A 173 34.79 10.91 50.66
CA CYS A 173 35.42 10.18 49.55
C CYS A 173 34.41 9.27 48.87
N VAL A 174 34.31 9.34 47.55
CA VAL A 174 33.58 8.36 46.74
C VAL A 174 34.56 7.30 46.27
N GLU A 175 34.48 6.11 46.84
CA GLU A 175 35.34 4.99 46.46
C GLU A 175 35.03 4.51 45.05
N PHE A 176 36.08 4.40 44.23
CA PHE A 176 36.02 3.86 42.89
C PHE A 176 36.37 2.39 42.91
N ARG A 177 35.42 1.56 42.48
CA ARG A 177 35.66 0.13 42.28
C ARG A 177 36.53 -0.08 41.04
N THR A 178 37.68 -0.69 41.25
CA THR A 178 38.59 -1.09 40.18
C THR A 178 37.86 -2.00 39.19
N PRO A 179 37.95 -1.73 37.89
CA PRO A 179 37.38 -2.61 36.87
C PRO A 179 38.15 -3.93 36.78
N GLU A 180 37.51 -4.96 36.23
CA GLU A 180 38.17 -6.25 35.98
C GLU A 180 39.18 -6.19 34.83
N LYS A 181 39.02 -5.23 33.90
CA LYS A 181 39.85 -5.05 32.71
C LYS A 181 40.28 -3.59 32.55
N SER A 182 41.42 -3.37 31.88
CA SER A 182 41.90 -2.02 31.55
C SER A 182 40.99 -1.33 30.53
N LEU A 183 41.07 0.01 30.45
CA LEU A 183 40.30 0.79 29.47
C LEU A 183 40.69 0.40 28.04
N SER A 184 41.99 0.22 27.78
CA SER A 184 42.52 -0.25 26.49
C SER A 184 42.00 -1.64 26.09
N THR A 185 41.82 -2.55 27.06
CA THR A 185 41.25 -3.88 26.79
C THR A 185 39.76 -3.79 26.47
N LEU A 186 39.01 -2.98 27.20
CA LEU A 186 37.59 -2.74 26.94
C LEU A 186 37.36 -2.03 25.59
N GLU A 187 38.23 -1.08 25.22
CA GLU A 187 38.22 -0.45 23.90
C GLU A 187 38.42 -1.48 22.78
N ALA A 188 39.39 -2.37 22.93
CA ALA A 188 39.64 -3.45 21.96
C ALA A 188 38.47 -4.45 21.87
N GLU A 189 37.86 -4.82 23.01
CA GLU A 189 36.69 -5.70 23.03
C GLU A 189 35.44 -5.04 22.42
N SER A 190 35.25 -3.75 22.67
CA SER A 190 34.17 -2.95 22.07
C SER A 190 34.30 -2.89 20.54
N GLU A 191 35.52 -2.62 20.05
CA GLU A 191 35.81 -2.57 18.62
C GLU A 191 35.64 -3.94 17.96
N HIS A 192 36.07 -5.02 18.63
CA HIS A 192 35.88 -6.38 18.14
C HIS A 192 34.39 -6.77 18.11
N ALA A 193 33.62 -6.46 19.17
CA ALA A 193 32.18 -6.70 19.20
C ALA A 193 31.44 -5.90 18.12
N ARG A 194 31.84 -4.64 17.91
CA ARG A 194 31.30 -3.79 16.85
C ARG A 194 31.61 -4.37 15.47
N SER A 195 32.85 -4.78 15.23
CA SER A 195 33.27 -5.41 13.97
C SER A 195 32.51 -6.72 13.71
N ARG A 196 32.24 -7.53 14.75
CA ARG A 196 31.37 -8.72 14.63
C ARG A 196 29.96 -8.35 14.20
N SER A 197 29.37 -7.32 14.80
CA SER A 197 28.02 -6.85 14.44
C SER A 197 27.97 -6.36 12.98
N GLU A 198 28.97 -5.59 12.56
CA GLU A 198 29.10 -5.10 11.18
C GLU A 198 29.28 -6.26 10.19
N THR A 199 30.15 -7.23 10.48
CA THR A 199 30.39 -8.42 9.65
C THR A 199 29.12 -9.27 9.49
N ALA A 200 28.37 -9.49 10.58
CA ALA A 200 27.11 -10.22 10.53
C ALA A 200 26.07 -9.49 9.67
N ARG A 201 26.01 -8.15 9.76
CA ARG A 201 25.11 -7.34 8.93
C ARG A 201 25.52 -7.34 7.45
N GLU A 202 26.81 -7.33 7.15
CA GLU A 202 27.33 -7.50 5.79
C GLU A 202 26.98 -8.88 5.21
N ALA A 203 27.02 -9.94 6.03
CA ALA A 203 26.62 -11.28 5.61
C ALA A 203 25.13 -11.36 5.24
N ILE A 204 24.27 -10.59 5.92
CA ILE A 204 22.85 -10.43 5.55
C ILE A 204 22.72 -9.65 4.25
N ALA A 205 23.42 -8.52 4.13
CA ALA A 205 23.41 -7.68 2.93
C ALA A 205 23.86 -8.45 1.67
N ALA A 206 24.87 -9.31 1.80
CA ALA A 206 25.34 -10.17 0.72
C ALA A 206 24.28 -11.17 0.21
N LYS A 207 23.25 -11.46 1.02
CA LYS A 207 22.12 -12.34 0.68
C LYS A 207 20.89 -11.59 0.17
N ALA A 208 20.89 -10.26 0.19
CA ALA A 208 19.80 -9.44 -0.33
C ALA A 208 19.38 -9.77 -1.79
N PRO A 209 20.30 -10.08 -2.73
CA PRO A 209 19.90 -10.51 -4.08
C PRO A 209 19.00 -11.76 -4.10
N LEU A 210 19.10 -12.62 -3.08
CA LEU A 210 18.32 -13.86 -2.96
C LEU A 210 16.92 -13.64 -2.37
N ALA A 211 16.57 -12.43 -1.93
CA ALA A 211 15.24 -12.12 -1.41
C ALA A 211 14.14 -12.56 -2.39
N GLY A 212 14.40 -12.37 -3.68
CA GLY A 212 13.47 -12.78 -4.70
C GLY A 212 13.29 -14.31 -4.83
N VAL A 213 14.38 -15.04 -4.64
CA VAL A 213 14.36 -16.50 -4.69
C VAL A 213 13.65 -17.05 -3.45
N LEU A 214 13.97 -16.47 -2.29
CA LEU A 214 13.37 -16.81 -0.99
C LEU A 214 11.85 -16.55 -0.97
N GLY A 215 11.38 -15.48 -1.62
CA GLY A 215 9.93 -15.22 -1.79
C GLY A 215 9.21 -16.32 -2.59
N ARG A 216 9.87 -16.92 -3.60
CA ARG A 216 9.32 -18.08 -4.31
C ARG A 216 9.29 -19.34 -3.45
N ALA A 217 10.29 -19.53 -2.60
CA ALA A 217 10.31 -20.61 -1.62
C ALA A 217 9.19 -20.44 -0.57
N LEU A 218 8.97 -19.23 -0.07
CA LEU A 218 7.83 -18.90 0.81
C LEU A 218 6.50 -19.31 0.17
N ALA A 219 6.26 -18.94 -1.08
CA ALA A 219 5.05 -19.32 -1.81
C ALA A 219 4.94 -20.84 -2.04
N LYS A 220 6.05 -21.59 -2.08
CA LYS A 220 6.02 -23.08 -2.07
C LYS A 220 5.57 -23.59 -0.68
N ILE A 221 6.10 -23.04 0.40
CA ILE A 221 5.77 -23.42 1.79
C ILE A 221 4.32 -23.10 2.13
N GLU A 222 3.83 -21.89 1.84
CA GLU A 222 2.44 -21.48 2.11
C GLU A 222 1.42 -22.39 1.38
N ARG A 223 1.79 -22.91 0.20
CA ARG A 223 0.96 -23.89 -0.53
C ARG A 223 0.97 -25.27 0.13
N GLU A 224 2.11 -25.71 0.64
CA GLU A 224 2.21 -26.96 1.40
C GLU A 224 1.45 -26.84 2.72
N GLU A 225 1.56 -25.70 3.39
CA GLU A 225 0.77 -25.36 4.59
C GLU A 225 -0.73 -25.41 4.27
N ALA A 226 -1.20 -24.73 3.22
CA ALA A 226 -2.61 -24.75 2.85
C ALA A 226 -3.12 -26.16 2.51
N PHE A 227 -2.30 -26.98 1.84
CA PHE A 227 -2.62 -28.38 1.58
C PHE A 227 -2.73 -29.19 2.87
N GLU A 228 -1.79 -29.00 3.79
CA GLU A 228 -1.75 -29.72 5.06
C GLU A 228 -2.86 -29.27 6.02
N ALA A 229 -3.14 -27.97 6.06
CA ALA A 229 -4.28 -27.38 6.76
C ALA A 229 -5.59 -27.97 6.26
N ALA A 230 -5.74 -28.07 4.93
CA ALA A 230 -6.91 -28.70 4.33
C ALA A 230 -6.98 -30.19 4.69
N ARG A 231 -5.88 -30.94 4.65
CA ARG A 231 -5.86 -32.39 4.92
C ARG A 231 -6.18 -32.73 6.38
N SER A 232 -5.49 -32.07 7.30
CA SER A 232 -5.60 -32.31 8.74
C SER A 232 -6.86 -31.67 9.33
N GLY A 233 -7.26 -30.51 8.82
CA GLY A 233 -8.43 -29.76 9.26
C GLY A 233 -9.78 -30.26 8.74
N MET A 234 -9.82 -31.23 7.79
CA MET A 234 -11.11 -31.79 7.34
C MET A 234 -11.87 -32.44 8.50
N ALA A 235 -13.10 -31.98 8.71
CA ALA A 235 -14.04 -32.66 9.58
C ALA A 235 -14.25 -34.10 9.08
N SER A 236 -14.33 -35.03 10.03
CA SER A 236 -14.56 -36.45 9.73
C SER A 236 -15.48 -37.08 10.75
N GLY A 237 -16.40 -37.91 10.27
CA GLY A 237 -17.43 -38.58 11.06
C GLY A 237 -18.13 -39.65 10.23
N GLU A 238 -18.63 -40.69 10.88
CA GLU A 238 -19.45 -41.75 10.25
C GLU A 238 -18.84 -42.38 8.98
N GLY A 239 -17.51 -42.45 8.90
CA GLY A 239 -16.80 -43.06 7.76
C GLY A 239 -16.59 -42.12 6.55
N VAL A 240 -16.88 -40.82 6.69
CA VAL A 240 -16.72 -39.80 5.65
C VAL A 240 -15.91 -38.62 6.20
N ALA A 241 -15.12 -37.99 5.33
CA ALA A 241 -14.47 -36.71 5.57
C ALA A 241 -15.04 -35.66 4.63
N TRP A 242 -15.23 -34.43 5.09
CA TRP A 242 -15.78 -33.37 4.26
C TRP A 242 -15.16 -32.00 4.55
N PHE A 243 -15.29 -31.11 3.57
CA PHE A 243 -14.94 -29.70 3.70
C PHE A 243 -15.82 -28.86 2.76
N SER A 244 -15.95 -27.58 3.08
CA SER A 244 -16.66 -26.56 2.29
C SER A 244 -15.70 -25.78 1.40
N ALA A 245 -16.16 -25.45 0.19
CA ALA A 245 -15.42 -24.68 -0.79
C ALA A 245 -16.36 -23.92 -1.72
N TRP A 246 -15.80 -22.97 -2.47
CA TRP A 246 -16.50 -22.19 -3.48
C TRP A 246 -16.03 -22.55 -4.89
N VAL A 247 -16.97 -22.69 -5.82
CA VAL A 247 -16.69 -22.95 -7.24
C VAL A 247 -17.43 -21.94 -8.12
N PRO A 248 -16.83 -21.43 -9.20
CA PRO A 248 -17.59 -20.69 -10.21
C PRO A 248 -18.65 -21.60 -10.85
N ALA A 249 -19.87 -21.12 -11.03
CA ALA A 249 -20.97 -21.93 -11.58
C ALA A 249 -20.66 -22.50 -12.98
N LYS A 250 -19.78 -21.85 -13.75
CA LYS A 250 -19.29 -22.34 -15.04
C LYS A 250 -18.43 -23.61 -14.94
N ASP A 251 -17.74 -23.79 -13.82
CA ASP A 251 -16.84 -24.91 -13.56
C ASP A 251 -17.54 -26.07 -12.83
N GLU A 252 -18.84 -25.95 -12.51
CA GLU A 252 -19.65 -26.96 -11.83
C GLU A 252 -19.61 -28.32 -12.54
N LYS A 253 -19.86 -28.35 -13.84
CA LYS A 253 -19.86 -29.60 -14.62
C LYS A 253 -18.49 -30.28 -14.58
N ARG A 254 -17.43 -29.49 -14.66
CA ARG A 254 -16.05 -29.98 -14.63
C ARG A 254 -15.71 -30.62 -13.27
N LEU A 255 -16.23 -30.05 -12.19
CA LEU A 255 -16.09 -30.61 -10.84
C LEU A 255 -16.93 -31.89 -10.67
N SER A 256 -18.17 -31.88 -11.16
CA SER A 256 -19.07 -33.04 -11.12
C SER A 256 -18.50 -34.24 -11.89
N ASP A 257 -17.98 -34.01 -13.10
CA ASP A 257 -17.33 -35.05 -13.92
C ASP A 257 -16.08 -35.63 -13.24
N ALA A 258 -15.32 -34.79 -12.52
CA ALA A 258 -14.14 -35.23 -11.77
C ALA A 258 -14.54 -36.09 -10.55
N ALA A 259 -15.52 -35.62 -9.78
CA ALA A 259 -16.04 -36.36 -8.64
C ALA A 259 -16.65 -37.71 -9.03
N ALA A 260 -17.37 -37.79 -10.14
CA ALA A 260 -17.94 -39.05 -10.64
C ALA A 260 -16.85 -40.08 -10.99
N LYS A 261 -15.71 -39.65 -11.51
CA LYS A 261 -14.57 -40.54 -11.84
C LYS A 261 -13.83 -41.01 -10.60
N ALA A 262 -13.67 -40.14 -9.62
CA ALA A 262 -12.92 -40.40 -8.40
C ALA A 262 -13.78 -40.99 -7.26
N GLY A 263 -15.10 -41.07 -7.45
CA GLY A 263 -16.04 -41.61 -6.46
C GLY A 263 -16.30 -40.68 -5.27
N TRP A 264 -16.20 -39.36 -5.46
CA TRP A 264 -16.47 -38.38 -4.41
C TRP A 264 -17.96 -38.00 -4.35
N GLY A 265 -18.45 -37.70 -3.14
CA GLY A 265 -19.75 -37.07 -2.96
C GLY A 265 -19.64 -35.56 -3.14
N LEU A 266 -20.61 -34.94 -3.79
CA LEU A 266 -20.70 -33.49 -3.93
C LEU A 266 -22.11 -33.01 -3.54
N LEU A 267 -22.17 -31.97 -2.70
CA LEU A 267 -23.36 -31.14 -2.51
C LEU A 267 -23.05 -29.77 -3.13
N LEU A 268 -23.90 -29.30 -4.04
CA LEU A 268 -23.74 -28.03 -4.75
C LEU A 268 -24.99 -27.18 -4.50
N ASP A 269 -24.84 -26.08 -3.78
CA ASP A 269 -25.92 -25.16 -3.44
C ASP A 269 -25.59 -23.73 -3.88
N ASP A 270 -26.63 -22.93 -4.07
CA ASP A 270 -26.47 -21.48 -4.28
C ASP A 270 -26.11 -20.80 -2.94
N PRO A 271 -25.30 -19.73 -2.96
CA PRO A 271 -24.90 -19.02 -1.74
C PRO A 271 -26.11 -18.49 -0.96
N LEU A 272 -26.13 -18.71 0.35
CA LEU A 272 -27.14 -18.12 1.24
C LEU A 272 -26.98 -16.59 1.30
N ASP A 273 -28.06 -15.87 1.62
CA ASP A 273 -28.04 -14.39 1.67
C ASP A 273 -27.04 -13.81 2.68
N GLU A 274 -26.76 -14.55 3.75
CA GLU A 274 -25.79 -14.16 4.79
C GLU A 274 -24.35 -14.56 4.47
N GLU A 275 -24.14 -15.43 3.46
CA GLU A 275 -22.82 -15.88 3.06
C GLU A 275 -22.13 -14.85 2.14
N GLN A 276 -20.81 -14.76 2.28
CA GLN A 276 -19.95 -13.94 1.43
C GLN A 276 -19.02 -14.83 0.60
N PRO A 277 -19.41 -15.20 -0.64
CA PRO A 277 -18.56 -15.92 -1.55
C PRO A 277 -17.34 -15.08 -1.98
N PRO A 278 -16.26 -15.72 -2.43
CA PRO A 278 -15.14 -15.03 -3.04
C PRO A 278 -15.54 -14.39 -4.38
N THR A 279 -14.98 -13.23 -4.69
CA THR A 279 -15.28 -12.51 -5.92
C THR A 279 -14.32 -12.91 -7.04
N LYS A 280 -14.88 -13.45 -8.13
CA LYS A 280 -14.16 -13.68 -9.39
C LYS A 280 -14.64 -12.69 -10.45
N ILE A 281 -13.78 -11.77 -10.88
CA ILE A 281 -14.11 -10.82 -11.94
C ILE A 281 -13.74 -11.41 -13.30
N GLU A 282 -14.73 -11.62 -14.15
CA GLU A 282 -14.55 -12.04 -15.54
C GLU A 282 -14.81 -10.87 -16.48
N ASN A 283 -13.73 -10.21 -16.90
CA ASN A 283 -13.76 -9.07 -17.79
C ASN A 283 -13.25 -9.44 -19.18
N ASN A 284 -13.81 -8.79 -20.21
CA ASN A 284 -13.28 -8.89 -21.56
C ASN A 284 -11.87 -8.25 -21.63
N ALA A 285 -11.13 -8.50 -22.71
CA ALA A 285 -9.75 -8.03 -22.83
C ALA A 285 -9.60 -6.49 -22.78
N ILE A 286 -10.68 -5.75 -23.06
CA ILE A 286 -10.69 -4.28 -22.99
C ILE A 286 -10.84 -3.83 -21.53
N VAL A 287 -11.87 -4.32 -20.84
CA VAL A 287 -12.16 -3.95 -19.45
C VAL A 287 -11.08 -4.47 -18.52
N ARG A 288 -10.45 -5.62 -18.82
CA ARG A 288 -9.34 -6.17 -18.03
C ARG A 288 -8.11 -5.25 -17.97
N MET A 289 -7.98 -4.29 -18.89
CA MET A 289 -6.88 -3.32 -18.85
C MET A 289 -6.83 -2.52 -17.54
N ILE A 290 -7.94 -2.36 -16.82
CA ILE A 290 -7.96 -1.64 -15.54
C ILE A 290 -7.52 -2.49 -14.33
N GLN A 291 -7.41 -3.81 -14.48
CA GLN A 291 -7.11 -4.73 -13.39
C GLN A 291 -5.84 -4.36 -12.60
N PRO A 292 -4.72 -3.95 -13.25
CA PRO A 292 -3.52 -3.52 -12.52
C PRO A 292 -3.76 -2.35 -11.55
N VAL A 293 -4.73 -1.47 -11.85
CA VAL A 293 -5.10 -0.38 -10.95
C VAL A 293 -5.83 -0.91 -9.72
N PHE A 294 -6.79 -1.83 -9.89
CA PHE A 294 -7.46 -2.47 -8.75
C PHE A 294 -6.51 -3.28 -7.89
N ASP A 295 -5.59 -4.03 -8.53
CA ASP A 295 -4.59 -4.82 -7.82
C ASP A 295 -3.62 -3.91 -7.03
N PHE A 296 -3.22 -2.77 -7.60
CA PHE A 296 -2.41 -1.75 -6.90
C PHE A 296 -3.15 -1.13 -5.71
N LEU A 297 -4.45 -0.90 -5.84
CA LEU A 297 -5.27 -0.34 -4.76
C LEU A 297 -5.61 -1.39 -3.68
N GLY A 298 -5.40 -2.67 -3.97
CA GLY A 298 -5.79 -3.76 -3.07
C GLY A 298 -7.30 -3.85 -2.85
N THR A 299 -8.12 -3.29 -3.76
CA THR A 299 -9.57 -3.24 -3.61
C THR A 299 -10.23 -4.37 -4.40
N VAL A 300 -11.10 -5.12 -3.74
CA VAL A 300 -11.89 -6.19 -4.35
C VAL A 300 -13.37 -5.92 -4.04
N PRO A 301 -14.24 -5.82 -5.05
CA PRO A 301 -15.66 -5.64 -4.79
C PRO A 301 -16.22 -6.89 -4.09
N ASN A 302 -17.20 -6.68 -3.22
CA ASN A 302 -17.95 -7.79 -2.63
C ASN A 302 -18.73 -8.53 -3.73
N TYR A 303 -18.98 -9.83 -3.54
CA TYR A 303 -19.67 -10.68 -4.51
C TYR A 303 -21.06 -10.13 -4.92
N ARG A 304 -21.75 -9.46 -4.00
CA ARG A 304 -23.08 -8.85 -4.22
C ARG A 304 -23.03 -7.37 -4.64
N GLU A 305 -21.85 -6.80 -4.80
CA GLU A 305 -21.65 -5.44 -5.28
C GLU A 305 -21.64 -5.35 -6.81
N TYR A 306 -21.62 -4.13 -7.33
CA TYR A 306 -21.50 -3.89 -8.76
C TYR A 306 -20.07 -4.09 -9.25
N ASP A 307 -19.96 -4.69 -10.43
CA ASP A 307 -18.72 -4.56 -11.21
C ASP A 307 -18.68 -3.18 -11.88
N ILE A 308 -17.80 -2.32 -11.38
CA ILE A 308 -17.57 -0.98 -11.92
C ILE A 308 -16.38 -0.92 -12.89
N SER A 309 -15.71 -2.03 -13.20
CA SER A 309 -14.45 -2.04 -13.95
C SER A 309 -14.53 -1.29 -15.29
N ALA A 310 -15.63 -1.47 -16.03
CA ALA A 310 -15.80 -0.82 -17.32
C ALA A 310 -16.00 0.71 -17.20
N LEU A 311 -16.80 1.15 -16.23
CA LEU A 311 -17.02 2.58 -15.98
C LEU A 311 -15.78 3.23 -15.42
N PHE A 312 -15.11 2.55 -14.49
CA PHE A 312 -13.83 2.97 -13.93
C PHE A 312 -12.82 3.20 -15.06
N LEU A 313 -12.65 2.24 -15.99
CA LEU A 313 -11.73 2.40 -17.11
C LEU A 313 -12.02 3.66 -17.94
N ILE A 314 -13.28 3.92 -18.27
CA ILE A 314 -13.69 5.07 -19.08
C ILE A 314 -13.37 6.38 -18.36
N PHE A 315 -13.88 6.55 -17.12
CA PHE A 315 -13.70 7.79 -16.37
C PHE A 315 -12.25 8.00 -15.94
N PHE A 316 -11.57 6.96 -15.49
CA PHE A 316 -10.16 7.02 -15.11
C PHE A 316 -9.27 7.44 -16.28
N THR A 317 -9.53 6.95 -17.50
CA THR A 317 -8.79 7.36 -18.70
C THR A 317 -8.99 8.84 -19.00
N ILE A 318 -10.22 9.36 -18.86
CA ILE A 318 -10.53 10.79 -19.05
C ILE A 318 -9.85 11.63 -17.96
N PHE A 319 -9.95 11.22 -16.69
CA PHE A 319 -9.35 11.94 -15.56
C PHE A 319 -7.84 11.98 -15.66
N PHE A 320 -7.21 10.88 -16.08
CA PHE A 320 -5.79 10.83 -16.35
C PHE A 320 -5.39 11.86 -17.41
N ALA A 321 -6.12 11.91 -18.52
CA ALA A 321 -5.84 12.84 -19.61
C ALA A 321 -5.97 14.30 -19.16
N MET A 322 -6.99 14.63 -18.36
CA MET A 322 -7.19 15.97 -17.82
C MET A 322 -6.14 16.38 -16.78
N ILE A 323 -5.73 15.45 -15.90
CA ILE A 323 -4.73 15.71 -14.86
C ILE A 323 -3.35 15.91 -15.49
N PHE A 324 -2.96 15.05 -16.44
CA PHE A 324 -1.70 15.23 -17.16
C PHE A 324 -1.72 16.46 -18.05
N GLY A 325 -2.85 16.74 -18.71
CA GLY A 325 -3.15 18.02 -19.34
C GLY A 325 -2.26 18.44 -20.51
N ASP A 326 -1.21 17.68 -20.85
CA ASP A 326 -0.16 18.07 -21.79
C ASP A 326 0.09 16.96 -22.83
N GLY A 327 -0.09 17.31 -24.11
CA GLY A 327 0.06 16.40 -25.23
C GLY A 327 1.51 15.97 -25.47
N GLY A 328 2.48 16.78 -25.05
CA GLY A 328 3.91 16.44 -25.09
C GLY A 328 4.25 15.31 -24.14
N TYR A 329 3.81 15.39 -22.89
CA TYR A 329 4.00 14.30 -21.91
C TYR A 329 3.24 13.04 -22.33
N GLY A 330 2.00 13.20 -22.81
CA GLY A 330 1.24 12.10 -23.41
C GLY A 330 2.00 11.41 -24.53
N SER A 331 2.63 12.18 -25.42
CA SER A 331 3.39 11.64 -26.56
C SER A 331 4.62 10.85 -26.11
N ILE A 332 5.36 11.35 -25.12
CA ILE A 332 6.53 10.64 -24.55
C ILE A 332 6.09 9.30 -23.97
N MET A 333 5.04 9.30 -23.14
CA MET A 333 4.51 8.08 -22.52
C MET A 333 3.95 7.11 -23.56
N PHE A 334 3.29 7.61 -24.61
CA PHE A 334 2.72 6.80 -25.68
C PHE A 334 3.81 6.11 -26.50
N VAL A 335 4.86 6.83 -26.87
CA VAL A 335 6.02 6.27 -27.59
C VAL A 335 6.74 5.23 -26.73
N ALA A 336 6.95 5.50 -25.44
CA ALA A 336 7.54 4.54 -24.51
C ALA A 336 6.68 3.27 -24.39
N GLY A 337 5.37 3.42 -24.19
CA GLY A 337 4.43 2.30 -24.14
C GLY A 337 4.40 1.49 -25.44
N LEU A 338 4.47 2.16 -26.60
CA LEU A 338 4.48 1.52 -27.91
C LEU A 338 5.77 0.72 -28.11
N ALA A 339 6.92 1.28 -27.74
CA ALA A 339 8.20 0.58 -27.80
C ALA A 339 8.20 -0.68 -26.94
N LEU A 340 7.65 -0.62 -25.73
CA LEU A 340 7.50 -1.77 -24.84
C LEU A 340 6.54 -2.83 -25.41
N ALA A 341 5.42 -2.41 -26.00
CA ALA A 341 4.47 -3.31 -26.64
C ALA A 341 5.08 -4.03 -27.85
N VAL A 342 5.84 -3.31 -28.69
CA VAL A 342 6.56 -3.87 -29.83
C VAL A 342 7.62 -4.87 -29.36
N LYS A 343 8.40 -4.52 -28.31
CA LYS A 343 9.40 -5.41 -27.72
C LYS A 343 8.77 -6.71 -27.20
N ALA A 344 7.66 -6.62 -26.46
CA ALA A 344 6.95 -7.80 -25.94
C ALA A 344 6.50 -8.73 -27.08
N LYS A 345 5.89 -8.15 -28.13
CA LYS A 345 5.42 -8.90 -29.30
C LYS A 345 6.57 -9.51 -30.10
N ALA A 346 7.69 -8.78 -30.26
CA ALA A 346 8.89 -9.29 -30.92
C ALA A 346 9.53 -10.47 -30.18
N SER A 347 9.40 -10.52 -28.85
CA SER A 347 9.83 -11.65 -28.02
C SER A 347 8.80 -12.80 -27.94
N GLY A 348 7.72 -12.76 -28.71
CA GLY A 348 6.66 -13.79 -28.71
C GLY A 348 5.79 -13.79 -27.44
N LYS A 349 5.94 -12.80 -26.55
CA LYS A 349 5.17 -12.67 -25.31
C LYS A 349 3.90 -11.84 -25.56
N PRO A 350 2.78 -12.14 -24.87
CA PRO A 350 1.60 -11.29 -24.91
C PRO A 350 1.93 -9.92 -24.31
N VAL A 351 1.35 -8.85 -24.87
CA VAL A 351 1.50 -7.49 -24.29
C VAL A 351 0.78 -7.47 -22.93
N PRO A 352 1.50 -7.18 -21.83
CA PRO A 352 0.93 -7.06 -20.48
C PRO A 352 -0.19 -6.01 -20.41
N ASP A 353 -1.17 -6.24 -19.54
CA ASP A 353 -2.35 -5.36 -19.43
C ASP A 353 -1.97 -3.94 -18.97
N PHE A 354 -0.96 -3.78 -18.11
CA PHE A 354 -0.42 -2.46 -17.72
C PHE A 354 0.09 -1.64 -18.91
N ILE A 355 0.77 -2.27 -19.88
CA ILE A 355 1.26 -1.57 -21.09
C ILE A 355 0.09 -1.13 -21.98
N ARG A 356 -0.96 -1.97 -22.09
CA ARG A 356 -2.17 -1.60 -22.84
C ARG A 356 -2.90 -0.42 -22.19
N LEU A 357 -3.01 -0.45 -20.85
CA LEU A 357 -3.58 0.64 -20.09
C LEU A 357 -2.79 1.94 -20.29
N LEU A 358 -1.46 1.89 -20.18
CA LEU A 358 -0.57 3.02 -20.44
C LEU A 358 -0.78 3.59 -21.84
N LEU A 359 -0.90 2.75 -22.87
CA LEU A 359 -1.15 3.18 -24.26
C LEU A 359 -2.50 3.89 -24.42
N VAL A 360 -3.56 3.35 -23.83
CA VAL A 360 -4.90 3.98 -23.87
C VAL A 360 -4.86 5.34 -23.17
N MET A 361 -4.30 5.39 -21.96
CA MET A 361 -4.25 6.60 -21.14
C MET A 361 -3.38 7.68 -21.78
N SER A 362 -2.15 7.34 -22.20
CA SER A 362 -1.26 8.28 -22.88
C SER A 362 -1.81 8.74 -24.23
N GLY A 363 -2.47 7.86 -25.00
CA GLY A 363 -3.16 8.23 -26.23
C GLY A 363 -4.29 9.23 -25.99
N THR A 364 -5.10 9.03 -24.95
CA THR A 364 -6.13 10.00 -24.55
C THR A 364 -5.52 11.31 -24.06
N THR A 365 -4.39 11.30 -23.35
CA THR A 365 -3.65 12.51 -22.98
C THR A 365 -3.16 13.30 -24.19
N VAL A 366 -2.66 12.62 -25.24
CA VAL A 366 -2.27 13.27 -26.50
C VAL A 366 -3.46 13.95 -27.15
N ILE A 367 -4.60 13.25 -27.21
CA ILE A 367 -5.86 13.82 -27.73
C ILE A 367 -6.25 15.04 -26.90
N TRP A 368 -6.27 14.92 -25.57
CA TRP A 368 -6.59 16.03 -24.68
C TRP A 368 -5.66 17.24 -24.85
N GLY A 369 -4.36 17.03 -24.95
CA GLY A 369 -3.37 18.09 -25.20
C GLY A 369 -3.54 18.75 -26.57
N ALA A 370 -3.94 17.99 -27.59
CA ALA A 370 -4.29 18.54 -28.90
C ALA A 370 -5.57 19.40 -28.82
N LEU A 371 -6.61 18.93 -28.11
CA LEU A 371 -7.86 19.66 -27.96
C LEU A 371 -7.70 20.97 -27.15
N THR A 372 -6.85 20.95 -26.13
CA THR A 372 -6.59 22.09 -25.23
C THR A 372 -5.45 23.01 -25.68
N MET A 373 -4.73 22.66 -26.75
CA MET A 373 -3.50 23.34 -27.19
C MET A 373 -2.43 23.45 -26.09
N SER A 374 -2.20 22.35 -25.38
CA SER A 374 -1.21 22.27 -24.30
C SER A 374 -0.09 21.30 -24.69
N TRP A 375 1.11 21.85 -24.96
CA TRP A 375 2.29 21.08 -25.39
C TRP A 375 3.55 21.60 -24.70
N PHE A 376 4.13 20.79 -23.81
CA PHE A 376 5.30 21.12 -22.99
C PHE A 376 5.20 22.47 -22.29
N GLY A 377 4.01 23.00 -22.01
CA GLY A 377 3.81 24.37 -21.53
C GLY A 377 4.33 25.48 -22.46
N MET A 378 4.38 25.25 -23.77
CA MET A 378 4.72 26.27 -24.76
C MET A 378 3.57 27.28 -24.98
N PRO A 379 3.87 28.54 -25.32
CA PRO A 379 2.87 29.50 -25.78
C PRO A 379 2.13 28.98 -27.02
N VAL A 380 0.83 29.24 -27.10
CA VAL A 380 -0.05 28.68 -28.14
C VAL A 380 0.37 29.13 -29.55
N GLU A 381 0.95 30.33 -29.67
CA GLU A 381 1.41 30.91 -30.94
C GLU A 381 2.56 30.12 -31.57
N LYS A 382 3.32 29.37 -30.76
CA LYS A 382 4.47 28.57 -31.22
C LYS A 382 4.08 27.15 -31.65
N ILE A 383 2.84 26.75 -31.40
CA ILE A 383 2.34 25.41 -31.75
C ILE A 383 2.08 25.36 -33.28
N PRO A 384 2.46 24.27 -33.99
CA PRO A 384 2.19 24.13 -35.42
C PRO A 384 0.72 24.34 -35.79
N SER A 385 0.46 24.99 -36.94
CA SER A 385 -0.89 25.32 -37.42
C SER A 385 -1.82 24.10 -37.58
N VAL A 386 -1.26 22.92 -37.89
CA VAL A 386 -2.01 21.66 -37.97
C VAL A 386 -2.64 21.31 -36.62
N LEU A 387 -1.91 21.47 -35.52
CA LEU A 387 -2.42 21.21 -34.18
C LEU A 387 -3.41 22.29 -33.73
N GLN A 388 -3.21 23.55 -34.15
CA GLN A 388 -4.15 24.63 -33.89
C GLN A 388 -5.53 24.34 -34.52
N SER A 389 -5.55 23.78 -35.74
CA SER A 389 -6.81 23.42 -36.43
C SER A 389 -7.59 22.26 -35.81
N LEU A 390 -6.93 21.43 -35.00
CA LEU A 390 -7.54 20.31 -34.29
C LEU A 390 -8.08 20.69 -32.90
N SER A 391 -7.80 21.91 -32.45
CA SER A 391 -8.19 22.37 -31.13
C SER A 391 -9.69 22.67 -31.05
N VAL A 392 -10.24 22.59 -29.84
CA VAL A 392 -11.62 22.96 -29.57
C VAL A 392 -11.63 24.30 -28.87
N ASP A 393 -12.06 25.35 -29.57
CA ASP A 393 -12.05 26.74 -29.09
C ASP A 393 -12.66 26.93 -27.69
N TRP A 394 -13.62 26.08 -27.30
CA TRP A 394 -14.27 26.15 -26.01
C TRP A 394 -13.34 25.79 -24.83
N ILE A 395 -12.45 24.82 -24.99
CA ILE A 395 -11.52 24.34 -23.92
C ILE A 395 -10.05 24.67 -24.20
N SER A 396 -9.78 25.25 -25.36
CA SER A 396 -8.44 25.58 -25.80
C SER A 396 -7.82 26.71 -24.98
N ASN A 397 -6.55 26.58 -24.59
CA ASN A 397 -5.80 27.60 -23.86
C ASN A 397 -5.64 28.92 -24.63
N ALA A 398 -5.96 28.96 -25.94
CA ALA A 398 -6.07 30.22 -26.68
C ALA A 398 -7.26 31.09 -26.25
N ASN A 399 -8.31 30.46 -25.71
CA ASN A 399 -9.51 31.16 -25.27
C ASN A 399 -9.33 31.67 -23.83
N PRO A 400 -9.50 32.97 -23.56
CA PRO A 400 -9.42 33.52 -22.21
C PRO A 400 -10.43 32.91 -21.22
N GLU A 401 -11.57 32.41 -21.69
CA GLU A 401 -12.59 31.76 -20.86
C GLU A 401 -12.38 30.25 -20.68
N SER A 402 -11.34 29.66 -21.29
CA SER A 402 -11.05 28.23 -21.24
C SER A 402 -10.95 27.68 -19.82
N GLY A 403 -10.35 28.46 -18.91
CA GLY A 403 -10.24 28.10 -17.49
C GLY A 403 -11.60 27.77 -16.88
N ASP A 404 -12.61 28.63 -17.07
CA ASP A 404 -13.95 28.39 -16.54
C ASP A 404 -14.69 27.29 -17.29
N ASN A 405 -14.49 27.19 -18.61
CA ASN A 405 -15.11 26.15 -19.43
C ASN A 405 -14.62 24.75 -19.04
N VAL A 406 -13.34 24.58 -18.72
CA VAL A 406 -12.81 23.31 -18.21
C VAL A 406 -13.39 22.98 -16.82
N LYS A 407 -13.60 23.97 -15.93
CA LYS A 407 -14.31 23.74 -14.66
C LYS A 407 -15.74 23.24 -14.88
N VAL A 408 -16.48 23.84 -15.82
CA VAL A 408 -17.83 23.38 -16.20
C VAL A 408 -17.77 21.92 -16.65
N LEU A 409 -16.79 21.58 -17.49
CA LEU A 409 -16.61 20.21 -17.96
C LEU A 409 -16.30 19.24 -16.81
N CYS A 410 -15.46 19.62 -15.84
CA CYS A 410 -15.22 18.82 -14.64
C CYS A 410 -16.51 18.53 -13.87
N PHE A 411 -17.35 19.55 -13.64
CA PHE A 411 -18.62 19.38 -12.96
C PHE A 411 -19.62 18.56 -13.79
N MET A 412 -19.60 18.69 -15.11
CA MET A 412 -20.43 17.87 -16.01
C MET A 412 -20.02 16.40 -15.94
N LEU A 413 -18.71 16.10 -15.88
CA LEU A 413 -18.21 14.74 -15.69
C LEU A 413 -18.67 14.17 -14.34
N GLY A 414 -18.62 14.98 -13.27
CA GLY A 414 -19.14 14.59 -11.96
C GLY A 414 -20.65 14.34 -11.97
N LEU A 415 -21.42 15.23 -12.59
CA LEU A 415 -22.86 15.05 -12.80
C LEU A 415 -23.15 13.72 -13.51
N VAL A 416 -22.49 13.45 -14.63
CA VAL A 416 -22.70 12.23 -15.41
C VAL A 416 -22.30 10.98 -14.61
N GLN A 417 -21.12 11.00 -13.96
CA GLN A 417 -20.63 9.87 -13.20
C GLN A 417 -21.54 9.54 -12.01
N LEU A 418 -21.91 10.54 -11.20
CA LEU A 418 -22.80 10.36 -10.05
C LEU A 418 -24.24 9.99 -10.49
N SER A 419 -24.72 10.53 -11.61
CA SER A 419 -26.01 10.15 -12.17
C SER A 419 -26.04 8.68 -12.57
N ILE A 420 -24.98 8.16 -13.20
CA ILE A 420 -24.87 6.74 -13.54
C ILE A 420 -24.96 5.86 -12.30
N ALA A 421 -24.40 6.29 -11.16
CA ALA A 421 -24.50 5.55 -9.90
C ALA A 421 -25.96 5.41 -9.45
N HIS A 422 -26.69 6.52 -9.37
CA HIS A 422 -28.10 6.48 -8.97
C HIS A 422 -28.99 5.76 -9.98
N ILE A 423 -28.75 5.92 -11.28
CA ILE A 423 -29.49 5.18 -12.33
C ILE A 423 -29.33 3.67 -12.15
N LYS A 424 -28.11 3.19 -11.84
CA LYS A 424 -27.88 1.78 -11.54
C LYS A 424 -28.63 1.33 -10.28
N ASN A 425 -28.61 2.12 -9.22
CA ASN A 425 -29.34 1.81 -7.99
C ASN A 425 -30.86 1.79 -8.20
N ILE A 426 -31.41 2.72 -8.99
CA ILE A 426 -32.83 2.73 -9.38
C ILE A 426 -33.17 1.42 -10.09
N ALA A 427 -32.34 0.97 -11.04
CA ALA A 427 -32.57 -0.28 -11.76
C ALA A 427 -32.53 -1.52 -10.85
N LYS A 428 -31.64 -1.54 -9.84
CA LYS A 428 -31.54 -2.64 -8.86
C LYS A 428 -32.70 -2.66 -7.86
N GLU A 429 -33.14 -1.49 -7.41
CA GLU A 429 -34.20 -1.36 -6.42
C GLU A 429 -35.60 -1.42 -7.03
N PHE A 430 -35.74 -1.27 -8.35
CA PHE A 430 -37.02 -1.41 -9.04
C PHE A 430 -37.53 -2.87 -8.98
N PRO A 431 -38.82 -3.12 -8.67
CA PRO A 431 -39.92 -2.16 -8.48
C PRO A 431 -40.22 -1.77 -7.02
N SER A 432 -39.32 -2.06 -6.07
CA SER A 432 -39.55 -1.70 -4.66
C SER A 432 -39.64 -0.17 -4.47
N PRO A 433 -40.52 0.37 -3.62
CA PRO A 433 -40.65 1.82 -3.42
C PRO A 433 -39.36 2.57 -3.04
N LYS A 434 -38.31 1.85 -2.63
CA LYS A 434 -36.98 2.39 -2.36
C LYS A 434 -36.36 3.10 -3.58
N PHE A 435 -36.71 2.69 -4.81
CA PHE A 435 -36.24 3.36 -6.03
C PHE A 435 -36.64 4.85 -6.07
N LEU A 436 -37.74 5.25 -5.42
CA LEU A 436 -38.15 6.66 -5.32
C LEU A 436 -37.17 7.49 -4.50
N GLY A 437 -36.53 6.89 -3.49
CA GLY A 437 -35.46 7.52 -2.73
C GLY A 437 -34.24 7.79 -3.60
N GLN A 438 -33.82 6.81 -4.41
CA GLN A 438 -32.72 6.96 -5.37
C GLN A 438 -33.04 7.98 -6.48
N LEU A 439 -34.29 8.02 -6.95
CA LEU A 439 -34.76 9.07 -7.87
C LEU A 439 -34.68 10.46 -7.21
N GLY A 440 -34.98 10.54 -5.91
CA GLY A 440 -34.80 11.77 -5.13
C GLY A 440 -33.34 12.20 -5.04
N GLN A 441 -32.41 11.25 -4.82
CA GLN A 441 -30.96 11.53 -4.81
C GLN A 441 -30.47 11.99 -6.19
N LEU A 442 -30.91 11.35 -7.27
CA LEU A 442 -30.60 11.79 -8.64
C LEU A 442 -31.08 13.23 -8.89
N ALA A 443 -32.33 13.54 -8.54
CA ALA A 443 -32.88 14.90 -8.69
C ALA A 443 -32.11 15.95 -7.85
N MET A 444 -31.61 15.56 -6.67
CA MET A 444 -30.72 16.41 -5.88
C MET A 444 -29.37 16.62 -6.56
N VAL A 445 -28.74 15.59 -7.13
CA VAL A 445 -27.48 15.73 -7.89
C VAL A 445 -27.67 16.70 -9.06
N ASP A 446 -28.75 16.54 -9.84
CA ASP A 446 -29.08 17.42 -10.96
C ASP A 446 -29.28 18.88 -10.52
N GLY A 447 -30.06 19.11 -9.46
CA GLY A 447 -30.30 20.46 -8.95
C GLY A 447 -29.05 21.10 -8.31
N MET A 448 -28.26 20.29 -7.60
CA MET A 448 -27.03 20.72 -6.93
C MET A 448 -25.94 21.09 -7.94
N PHE A 449 -25.91 20.45 -9.11
CA PHE A 449 -25.00 20.84 -10.20
C PHE A 449 -25.17 22.32 -10.60
N PHE A 450 -26.40 22.80 -10.78
CA PHE A 450 -26.64 24.22 -11.10
C PHE A 450 -26.27 25.15 -9.95
N LEU A 451 -26.43 24.70 -8.69
CA LEU A 451 -25.97 25.44 -7.52
C LEU A 451 -24.44 25.56 -7.49
N VAL A 452 -23.73 24.48 -7.80
CA VAL A 452 -22.26 24.48 -7.90
C VAL A 452 -21.80 25.43 -9.00
N LEU A 453 -22.43 25.41 -10.19
CA LEU A 453 -22.09 26.34 -11.27
C LEU A 453 -22.28 27.81 -10.87
N ASN A 454 -23.41 28.11 -10.22
CA ASN A 454 -23.71 29.46 -9.73
C ASN A 454 -22.71 29.94 -8.68
N LEU A 455 -22.37 29.09 -7.71
CA LEU A 455 -21.56 29.48 -6.56
C LEU A 455 -20.04 29.47 -6.84
N VAL A 456 -19.55 28.49 -7.62
CA VAL A 456 -18.11 28.29 -7.82
C VAL A 456 -17.58 29.06 -9.03
N ILE A 457 -18.38 29.17 -10.11
CA ILE A 457 -17.92 29.83 -11.34
C ILE A 457 -18.36 31.28 -11.36
N SER A 458 -19.67 31.53 -11.49
CA SER A 458 -20.20 32.88 -11.45
C SER A 458 -21.73 32.87 -11.37
N ALA A 459 -22.26 33.64 -10.40
CA ALA A 459 -23.70 33.81 -10.24
C ALA A 459 -24.36 34.60 -11.38
N THR A 460 -23.58 35.43 -12.10
CA THR A 460 -24.10 36.22 -13.23
C THR A 460 -24.11 35.41 -14.53
N LYS A 461 -23.12 34.54 -14.75
CA LYS A 461 -23.04 33.68 -15.94
C LYS A 461 -23.99 32.48 -15.84
N TYR A 462 -24.17 31.93 -14.63
CA TYR A 462 -25.02 30.77 -14.37
C TYR A 462 -26.08 31.11 -13.31
N PRO A 463 -27.13 31.88 -13.66
CA PRO A 463 -28.21 32.18 -12.72
C PRO A 463 -28.93 30.90 -12.31
N LEU A 464 -29.25 30.77 -11.02
CA LEU A 464 -29.98 29.63 -10.49
C LEU A 464 -31.39 29.58 -11.08
N PRO A 465 -31.72 28.55 -11.88
CA PRO A 465 -33.07 28.44 -12.37
C PRO A 465 -34.00 27.96 -11.25
N MET A 466 -35.21 28.51 -11.19
CA MET A 466 -36.19 28.19 -10.13
C MET A 466 -36.50 26.68 -10.04
N TRP A 467 -36.49 25.98 -11.18
CA TRP A 467 -36.72 24.55 -11.21
C TRP A 467 -35.61 23.75 -10.53
N ALA A 468 -34.34 24.20 -10.52
CA ALA A 468 -33.26 23.51 -9.84
C ALA A 468 -33.44 23.54 -8.31
N LEU A 469 -33.98 24.64 -7.77
CA LEU A 469 -34.31 24.70 -6.34
C LEU A 469 -35.45 23.73 -5.99
N TYR A 470 -36.46 23.63 -6.87
CA TYR A 470 -37.55 22.68 -6.69
C TYR A 470 -37.10 21.23 -6.81
N THR A 471 -36.17 20.89 -7.72
CA THR A 471 -35.65 19.52 -7.84
C THR A 471 -34.85 19.10 -6.62
N VAL A 472 -34.05 20.01 -6.03
CA VAL A 472 -33.37 19.74 -4.75
C VAL A 472 -34.39 19.52 -3.62
N GLY A 473 -35.40 20.40 -3.50
CA GLY A 473 -36.41 20.28 -2.46
C GLY A 473 -37.27 19.01 -2.57
N VAL A 474 -37.76 18.70 -3.77
CA VAL A 474 -38.53 17.48 -4.04
C VAL A 474 -37.66 16.25 -3.86
N GLY A 475 -36.42 16.28 -4.35
CA GLY A 475 -35.46 15.18 -4.21
C GLY A 475 -35.13 14.88 -2.75
N PHE A 476 -34.99 15.91 -1.92
CA PHE A 476 -34.82 15.78 -0.48
C PHE A 476 -36.02 15.10 0.17
N VAL A 477 -37.25 15.53 -0.14
CA VAL A 477 -38.47 14.93 0.41
C VAL A 477 -38.60 13.46 0.01
N LEU A 478 -38.34 13.12 -1.26
CA LEU A 478 -38.37 11.75 -1.74
C LEU A 478 -37.33 10.87 -1.05
N ASN A 479 -36.09 11.35 -0.95
CA ASN A 479 -35.03 10.64 -0.22
C ASN A 479 -35.40 10.47 1.26
N PHE A 480 -35.89 11.52 1.92
CA PHE A 480 -36.32 11.49 3.32
C PHE A 480 -37.41 10.46 3.58
N MET A 481 -38.37 10.33 2.66
CA MET A 481 -39.49 9.40 2.78
C MET A 481 -39.11 7.95 2.47
N PHE A 482 -38.24 7.71 1.48
CA PHE A 482 -38.05 6.37 0.90
C PHE A 482 -36.65 5.77 1.09
N ALA A 483 -35.64 6.52 1.56
CA ALA A 483 -34.27 5.98 1.72
C ALA A 483 -34.18 4.81 2.70
N GLY A 484 -34.90 4.89 3.82
CA GLY A 484 -34.96 3.86 4.86
C GLY A 484 -36.14 2.90 4.72
N TYR A 485 -36.74 2.80 3.53
CA TYR A 485 -37.90 1.94 3.33
C TYR A 485 -37.51 0.45 3.34
N GLU A 486 -37.71 -0.20 4.48
CA GLU A 486 -37.70 -1.65 4.61
C GLU A 486 -39.14 -2.16 4.39
N GLY A 487 -39.35 -2.91 3.32
CA GLY A 487 -40.68 -3.36 2.89
C GLY A 487 -41.52 -3.98 4.01
N GLY A 488 -42.84 -3.80 3.96
CA GLY A 488 -43.75 -4.34 4.98
C GLY A 488 -45.16 -4.60 4.44
N LYS A 489 -45.94 -5.44 5.14
CA LYS A 489 -47.29 -5.86 4.73
C LYS A 489 -48.26 -4.69 4.49
N ASN A 490 -48.06 -3.55 5.18
CA ASN A 490 -48.82 -2.32 4.99
C ASN A 490 -47.89 -1.19 4.53
N PHE A 491 -48.10 -0.68 3.30
CA PHE A 491 -47.29 0.39 2.71
C PHE A 491 -47.19 1.64 3.60
N PHE A 492 -48.32 2.14 4.10
CA PHE A 492 -48.36 3.35 4.93
C PHE A 492 -47.64 3.18 6.28
N ALA A 493 -47.68 1.98 6.87
CA ALA A 493 -46.98 1.70 8.12
C ALA A 493 -45.46 1.61 7.89
N ALA A 494 -45.02 0.98 6.80
CA ALA A 494 -43.62 0.93 6.41
C ALA A 494 -43.08 2.33 6.04
N LEU A 495 -43.88 3.15 5.34
CA LEU A 495 -43.54 4.54 5.04
C LEU A 495 -43.43 5.39 6.32
N GLY A 496 -44.37 5.24 7.26
CA GLY A 496 -44.32 5.92 8.55
C GLY A 496 -43.09 5.56 9.37
N LYS A 497 -42.67 4.29 9.36
CA LYS A 497 -41.41 3.84 9.99
C LYS A 497 -40.18 4.45 9.31
N SER A 498 -40.14 4.46 7.98
CA SER A 498 -39.05 5.07 7.21
C SER A 498 -38.91 6.56 7.53
N VAL A 499 -40.02 7.31 7.52
CA VAL A 499 -40.05 8.73 7.88
C VAL A 499 -39.59 8.96 9.32
N LEU A 500 -40.03 8.12 10.27
CA LEU A 500 -39.58 8.22 11.66
C LEU A 500 -38.08 7.92 11.81
N ALA A 501 -37.56 6.92 11.10
CA ALA A 501 -36.14 6.59 11.08
C ALA A 501 -35.29 7.71 10.45
N SER A 502 -35.77 8.31 9.35
CA SER A 502 -35.13 9.48 8.73
C SER A 502 -35.19 10.71 9.63
N ALA A 503 -36.26 10.90 10.40
CA ALA A 503 -36.36 11.98 11.39
C ALA A 503 -35.41 11.76 12.57
N ALA A 504 -35.26 10.52 13.04
CA ALA A 504 -34.30 10.16 14.08
C ALA A 504 -32.84 10.38 13.61
N ASN A 505 -32.57 10.09 12.33
CA ASN A 505 -31.27 10.27 11.69
C ASN A 505 -31.16 11.57 10.88
N ILE A 506 -31.90 12.62 11.27
CA ILE A 506 -31.99 13.86 10.47
C ILE A 506 -30.63 14.51 10.20
N VAL A 507 -29.69 14.41 11.15
CA VAL A 507 -28.33 14.92 10.99
C VAL A 507 -27.62 14.21 9.84
N SER A 508 -27.70 12.87 9.79
CA SER A 508 -27.09 12.08 8.71
C SER A 508 -27.74 12.35 7.36
N VAL A 509 -29.08 12.51 7.31
CA VAL A 509 -29.78 12.85 6.07
C VAL A 509 -29.34 14.23 5.56
N PHE A 510 -29.24 15.24 6.44
CA PHE A 510 -28.77 16.57 6.08
C PHE A 510 -27.31 16.57 5.62
N LEU A 511 -26.43 15.85 6.33
CA LEU A 511 -25.03 15.66 5.91
C LEU A 511 -24.95 14.99 4.54
N GLY A 512 -25.83 14.05 4.22
CA GLY A 512 -25.92 13.45 2.89
C GLY A 512 -26.15 14.47 1.77
N VAL A 513 -27.00 15.48 1.99
CA VAL A 513 -27.23 16.57 1.03
C VAL A 513 -25.98 17.43 0.85
N VAL A 514 -25.30 17.76 1.95
CA VAL A 514 -24.04 18.52 1.93
C VAL A 514 -22.94 17.73 1.22
N ASN A 515 -22.90 16.41 1.42
CA ASN A 515 -21.95 15.53 0.75
C ASN A 515 -22.17 15.53 -0.77
N ILE A 516 -23.43 15.46 -1.26
CA ILE A 516 -23.71 15.57 -2.71
C ILE A 516 -23.10 16.85 -3.30
N PHE A 517 -23.22 17.99 -2.61
CA PHE A 517 -22.58 19.23 -3.04
C PHE A 517 -21.05 19.10 -3.03
N ALA A 518 -20.46 18.61 -1.94
CA ALA A 518 -19.02 18.44 -1.80
C ALA A 518 -18.44 17.47 -2.85
N ASP A 519 -19.16 16.40 -3.16
CA ASP A 519 -18.79 15.38 -4.13
C ASP A 519 -18.78 15.96 -5.55
N ILE A 520 -19.77 16.76 -5.95
CA ILE A 520 -19.75 17.48 -7.23
C ILE A 520 -18.59 18.48 -7.27
N VAL A 521 -18.42 19.29 -6.21
CA VAL A 521 -17.33 20.28 -6.13
C VAL A 521 -15.96 19.60 -6.23
N SER A 522 -15.81 18.38 -5.70
CA SER A 522 -14.53 17.66 -5.69
C SER A 522 -13.92 17.46 -7.09
N TYR A 523 -14.74 17.39 -8.15
CA TYR A 523 -14.28 17.24 -9.53
C TYR A 523 -13.48 18.44 -10.05
N ILE A 524 -13.60 19.61 -9.41
CA ILE A 524 -12.77 20.80 -9.72
C ILE A 524 -11.27 20.51 -9.64
N ARG A 525 -10.91 19.48 -8.86
CA ARG A 525 -9.54 19.02 -8.68
C ARG A 525 -8.88 18.58 -9.97
N LEU A 526 -9.64 18.00 -10.91
CA LEU A 526 -9.13 17.62 -12.23
C LEU A 526 -8.56 18.84 -12.96
N TRP A 527 -9.30 19.95 -12.93
CA TRP A 527 -8.84 21.22 -13.49
C TRP A 527 -7.67 21.83 -12.71
N ALA A 528 -7.78 21.90 -11.38
CA ALA A 528 -6.79 22.57 -10.54
C ALA A 528 -5.39 21.96 -10.68
N VAL A 529 -5.32 20.62 -10.75
CA VAL A 529 -4.06 19.89 -10.87
C VAL A 529 -3.49 19.99 -12.28
N GLY A 530 -4.33 19.87 -13.32
CA GLY A 530 -3.88 20.07 -14.70
C GLY A 530 -3.34 21.49 -14.94
N LEU A 531 -4.00 22.50 -14.36
CA LEU A 531 -3.52 23.89 -14.40
C LEU A 531 -2.18 24.05 -13.68
N ALA A 532 -2.01 23.42 -12.51
CA ALA A 532 -0.73 23.44 -11.79
C ALA A 532 0.40 22.82 -12.64
N GLY A 533 0.15 21.68 -13.29
CA GLY A 533 1.10 21.04 -14.20
C GLY A 533 1.48 21.92 -15.39
N LEU A 534 0.52 22.64 -15.97
CA LEU A 534 0.77 23.63 -17.03
C LEU A 534 1.63 24.79 -16.53
N ALA A 535 1.30 25.36 -15.37
CA ALA A 535 2.03 26.49 -14.77
C ALA A 535 3.48 26.12 -14.41
N ILE A 536 3.71 24.90 -13.90
CA ILE A 536 5.07 24.38 -13.65
C ILE A 536 5.86 24.30 -14.96
N SER A 537 5.25 23.74 -16.00
CA SER A 537 5.89 23.60 -17.32
C SER A 537 6.27 24.96 -17.91
N GLN A 538 5.35 25.94 -17.84
CA GLN A 538 5.60 27.31 -18.28
C GLN A 538 6.72 27.98 -17.49
N THR A 539 6.75 27.78 -16.17
CA THR A 539 7.79 28.34 -15.29
C THR A 539 9.16 27.76 -15.64
N VAL A 540 9.26 26.44 -15.81
CA VAL A 540 10.49 25.75 -16.23
C VAL A 540 10.98 26.28 -17.58
N ASN A 541 10.08 26.42 -18.56
CA ASN A 541 10.40 26.98 -19.88
C ASN A 541 10.89 28.42 -19.80
N ASN A 542 10.23 29.26 -19.00
CA ASN A 542 10.60 30.66 -18.83
C ASN A 542 11.96 30.82 -18.15
N MET A 543 12.29 29.92 -17.20
CA MET A 543 13.62 29.90 -16.57
C MET A 543 14.71 29.38 -17.52
N ALA A 544 14.41 28.37 -18.34
CA ALA A 544 15.38 27.77 -19.26
C ALA A 544 15.63 28.61 -20.52
N GLY A 545 14.61 29.33 -21.01
CA GLY A 545 14.67 30.12 -22.25
C GLY A 545 15.90 31.03 -22.38
N PRO A 546 16.19 31.90 -21.39
CA PRO A 546 17.36 32.77 -21.41
C PRO A 546 18.72 32.04 -21.38
N MET A 547 18.76 30.77 -20.95
CA MET A 547 20.00 29.98 -20.82
C MET A 547 20.50 29.44 -22.16
N PHE A 548 19.64 29.35 -23.18
CA PHE A 548 20.02 28.86 -24.51
C PHE A 548 20.85 29.86 -25.35
N GLY A 549 21.10 31.07 -24.86
CA GLY A 549 21.88 32.10 -25.55
C GLY A 549 23.41 32.01 -25.42
N LYS A 550 23.95 31.15 -24.54
CA LYS A 550 25.40 30.97 -24.34
C LYS A 550 25.76 29.49 -24.29
N ALA A 551 26.80 29.05 -25.01
CA ALA A 551 27.19 27.64 -25.12
C ALA A 551 27.42 26.93 -23.76
N ILE A 552 27.98 27.63 -22.76
CA ILE A 552 28.19 27.09 -21.40
C ILE A 552 26.85 26.94 -20.65
N MET A 553 25.91 27.86 -20.86
CA MET A 553 24.59 27.82 -20.22
C MET A 553 23.62 26.86 -20.90
N PHE A 554 23.93 26.40 -22.12
CA PHE A 554 23.14 25.41 -22.86
C PHE A 554 23.00 24.11 -22.07
N VAL A 555 24.10 23.58 -21.52
CA VAL A 555 24.07 22.33 -20.73
C VAL A 555 23.23 22.51 -19.46
N ALA A 556 23.36 23.65 -18.77
CA ALA A 556 22.55 23.95 -17.60
C ALA A 556 21.05 24.09 -17.95
N GLY A 557 20.73 24.73 -19.08
CA GLY A 557 19.36 24.85 -19.59
C GLY A 557 18.73 23.51 -19.96
N VAL A 558 19.46 22.63 -20.64
CA VAL A 558 19.00 21.26 -20.96
C VAL A 558 18.76 20.45 -19.67
N SER A 559 19.70 20.48 -18.74
CA SER A 559 19.54 19.80 -17.44
C SER A 559 18.32 20.31 -16.67
N LEU A 560 18.08 21.63 -16.68
CA LEU A 560 16.92 22.24 -16.05
C LEU A 560 15.61 21.79 -16.72
N LEU A 561 15.55 21.74 -18.05
CA LEU A 561 14.36 21.25 -18.76
C LEU A 561 14.08 19.78 -18.45
N VAL A 562 15.10 18.91 -18.53
CA VAL A 562 14.97 17.48 -18.25
C VAL A 562 14.49 17.26 -16.81
N PHE A 563 15.11 17.96 -15.86
CA PHE A 563 14.72 17.86 -14.45
C PHE A 563 13.31 18.42 -14.20
N GLY A 564 13.01 19.62 -14.70
CA GLY A 564 11.74 20.30 -14.46
C GLY A 564 10.55 19.56 -15.09
N HIS A 565 10.67 19.14 -16.36
CA HIS A 565 9.63 18.34 -17.01
C HIS A 565 9.55 16.92 -16.42
N GLY A 566 10.68 16.32 -16.07
CA GLY A 566 10.71 15.02 -15.39
C GLY A 566 9.98 15.06 -14.04
N LEU A 567 10.25 16.08 -13.23
CA LEU A 567 9.54 16.32 -11.96
C LEU A 567 8.04 16.51 -12.20
N ASN A 568 7.65 17.28 -13.22
CA ASN A 568 6.26 17.52 -13.51
C ASN A 568 5.50 16.24 -13.93
N ILE A 569 6.14 15.36 -14.69
CA ILE A 569 5.60 14.04 -15.03
C ILE A 569 5.39 13.21 -13.76
N ILE A 570 6.38 13.16 -12.85
CA ILE A 570 6.28 12.41 -11.59
C ILE A 570 5.13 12.95 -10.72
N MET A 571 5.03 14.27 -10.59
CA MET A 571 3.95 14.92 -9.83
C MET A 571 2.58 14.60 -10.44
N SER A 572 2.49 14.58 -11.77
CA SER A 572 1.25 14.22 -12.47
C SER A 572 0.84 12.76 -12.22
N VAL A 573 1.80 11.81 -12.22
CA VAL A 573 1.54 10.41 -11.84
C VAL A 573 1.00 10.32 -10.41
N LEU A 574 1.67 10.97 -9.45
CA LEU A 574 1.24 10.97 -8.05
C LEU A 574 -0.16 11.59 -7.91
N SER A 575 -0.41 12.70 -8.61
CA SER A 575 -1.71 13.34 -8.63
C SER A 575 -2.80 12.42 -9.17
N VAL A 576 -2.58 11.64 -10.22
CA VAL A 576 -3.57 10.68 -10.72
C VAL A 576 -3.93 9.65 -9.64
N ILE A 577 -2.93 9.12 -8.94
CA ILE A 577 -3.13 8.13 -7.87
C ILE A 577 -3.94 8.74 -6.72
N VAL A 578 -3.63 9.97 -6.30
CA VAL A 578 -4.30 10.60 -5.15
C VAL A 578 -5.64 11.22 -5.51
N HIS A 579 -5.85 11.61 -6.76
CA HIS A 579 -6.98 12.46 -7.16
C HIS A 579 -7.89 11.79 -8.17
N GLY A 580 -7.32 11.20 -9.23
CA GLY A 580 -8.10 10.51 -10.27
C GLY A 580 -8.69 9.18 -9.79
N VAL A 581 -7.94 8.43 -8.98
CA VAL A 581 -8.46 7.22 -8.33
C VAL A 581 -9.53 7.59 -7.30
N ARG A 582 -9.29 8.64 -6.50
CA ARG A 582 -10.21 9.08 -5.44
C ARG A 582 -11.62 9.24 -6.00
N LEU A 583 -11.78 10.05 -7.06
CA LEU A 583 -13.07 10.31 -7.71
C LEU A 583 -13.84 9.03 -8.07
N ASN A 584 -13.13 7.97 -8.48
CA ASN A 584 -13.77 6.69 -8.82
C ASN A 584 -14.03 5.80 -7.59
N VAL A 585 -13.11 5.78 -6.62
CA VAL A 585 -13.16 4.87 -5.46
C VAL A 585 -13.95 5.44 -4.30
N LEU A 586 -13.89 6.74 -4.03
CA LEU A 586 -14.61 7.35 -2.91
C LEU A 586 -15.90 7.99 -3.39
N GLU A 587 -15.84 8.92 -4.34
CA GLU A 587 -17.03 9.68 -4.74
C GLU A 587 -18.02 8.80 -5.53
N PHE A 588 -17.59 8.13 -6.61
CA PHE A 588 -18.50 7.28 -7.40
C PHE A 588 -18.96 6.00 -6.68
N SER A 589 -18.05 5.29 -6.00
CA SER A 589 -18.40 4.02 -5.36
C SER A 589 -19.27 4.19 -4.11
N SER A 590 -19.09 5.29 -3.37
CA SER A 590 -19.95 5.65 -2.22
C SER A 590 -21.41 5.82 -2.65
N HIS A 591 -21.64 6.52 -3.77
CA HIS A 591 -22.99 6.67 -4.34
C HIS A 591 -23.59 5.35 -4.86
N LEU A 592 -22.75 4.37 -5.24
CA LEU A 592 -23.19 3.02 -5.57
C LEU A 592 -23.44 2.12 -4.34
N GLY A 593 -23.08 2.58 -3.14
CA GLY A 593 -23.14 1.78 -1.93
C GLY A 593 -22.14 0.62 -1.91
N MET A 594 -20.96 0.82 -2.50
CA MET A 594 -19.87 -0.17 -2.47
C MET A 594 -19.01 0.01 -1.22
N GLU A 595 -18.73 -1.10 -0.53
CA GLU A 595 -17.88 -1.14 0.66
C GLU A 595 -16.46 -1.60 0.35
N TRP A 596 -16.26 -2.30 -0.77
CA TRP A 596 -14.97 -2.91 -1.14
C TRP A 596 -14.46 -3.93 -0.12
N SER A 597 -15.38 -4.56 0.61
CA SER A 597 -15.11 -5.54 1.66
C SER A 597 -14.93 -6.98 1.15
N GLY A 598 -14.91 -7.17 -0.17
CA GLY A 598 -14.78 -8.49 -0.79
C GLY A 598 -13.36 -9.07 -0.70
N TYR A 599 -13.25 -10.37 -0.95
CA TYR A 599 -11.97 -11.06 -1.10
C TYR A 599 -11.92 -11.81 -2.44
N LYS A 600 -10.72 -11.91 -3.01
CA LYS A 600 -10.51 -12.44 -4.37
C LYS A 600 -10.70 -13.96 -4.39
N TYR A 601 -11.30 -14.46 -5.46
CA TYR A 601 -11.32 -15.89 -5.74
C TYR A 601 -9.91 -16.40 -6.09
N GLU A 602 -9.35 -17.17 -5.16
CA GLU A 602 -8.05 -17.84 -5.30
C GLU A 602 -8.25 -19.36 -5.37
N PRO A 603 -8.22 -19.98 -6.55
CA PRO A 603 -8.43 -21.41 -6.66
C PRO A 603 -7.25 -22.20 -6.09
N PHE A 604 -7.56 -23.28 -5.38
CA PHE A 604 -6.63 -24.26 -4.86
C PHE A 604 -5.93 -25.00 -6.02
N ARG A 605 -4.77 -24.49 -6.44
CA ARG A 605 -3.98 -24.98 -7.60
C ARG A 605 -2.55 -25.31 -7.23
N ASP A 606 -1.93 -26.16 -8.04
CA ASP A 606 -0.48 -26.39 -8.00
C ASP A 606 0.32 -25.22 -8.61
N THR A 607 -0.21 -24.54 -9.62
CA THR A 607 0.48 -23.43 -10.30
C THR A 607 0.49 -22.15 -9.48
N VAL A 608 1.68 -21.59 -9.24
CA VAL A 608 1.87 -20.21 -8.79
C VAL A 608 1.16 -19.29 -9.78
N GLN A 609 0.18 -18.50 -9.36
CA GLN A 609 -0.16 -17.29 -10.11
C GLN A 609 0.99 -16.32 -9.92
N ILE A 610 1.91 -16.29 -10.88
CA ILE A 610 3.14 -15.49 -10.87
C ILE A 610 2.85 -13.96 -10.84
N GLU A 611 1.59 -13.54 -10.95
CA GLU A 611 1.21 -12.12 -11.00
C GLU A 611 1.50 -11.35 -9.69
N ARG A 612 1.47 -11.98 -8.51
CA ARG A 612 1.72 -11.27 -7.24
C ARG A 612 3.21 -10.98 -6.99
N ALA A 613 4.10 -11.90 -7.38
CA ALA A 613 5.53 -11.77 -7.14
C ALA A 613 6.26 -10.89 -8.17
N GLU A 614 5.73 -10.76 -9.40
CA GLU A 614 6.28 -9.87 -10.43
C GLU A 614 5.79 -8.42 -10.25
N MET A 615 4.55 -8.21 -9.79
CA MET A 615 4.01 -6.85 -9.61
C MET A 615 4.65 -6.13 -8.41
N GLU A 616 4.86 -6.83 -7.29
CA GLU A 616 5.57 -6.27 -6.11
C GLU A 616 7.05 -5.95 -6.41
N ARG A 617 7.71 -6.69 -7.31
CA ARG A 617 9.09 -6.39 -7.74
C ARG A 617 9.21 -5.35 -8.84
N SER A 618 8.15 -5.10 -9.60
CA SER A 618 8.16 -4.04 -10.62
C SER A 618 7.96 -2.63 -10.04
N LEU A 619 7.56 -2.56 -8.76
CA LEU A 619 7.27 -1.32 -8.02
C LEU A 619 8.24 -1.05 -6.85
N SER A 620 9.19 -1.95 -6.57
CA SER A 620 10.34 -1.73 -5.68
C SER A 620 11.60 -1.48 -6.50
#